data_AF-A0A519UE17-F1
#
_entry.id   AF-A0A519UE17-F1
#
_cell.length_a   1.000
_cell.length_b   1.000
_cell.length_c   1.000
_cell.angle_alpha   90.00
_cell.angle_beta   90.00
_cell.angle_gamma   90.00
#
_symmetry.space_group_name_H-M   'P 1'
#
loop_
_entity.id
_entity.type
_entity.pdbx_description
1 polymer ?
#
loop_
_entity_poly.entity_id
_entity_poly.type
_entity_poly.pdbx_seq_one_letter_code
_entity_poly.pdbx_strand_id
1 'polypeptide(L)'
;MRIRVSGRWPLIGWLSLLPLALAAQAAGPVPRAAAPGRYWVSFADKAGVAFDPAAYFSPAARARRQRQGLPAYEATDLPVRPDYLGRLRAGSDTITLVSRWFNAAACRATPAQAVALRQLPGVVRVVPWPETAAPAALAARPTAATPPLGRRNEVSANDYLLARQQTAV
;
A
#
# COMPACT_ATOMS: atom_id res chain seq x y z
N MET A 1 25.85 -102.34 2.19
CA MET A 1 24.54 -102.52 1.50
C MET A 1 23.86 -101.16 1.44
N ARG A 2 24.17 -100.33 0.43
CA ARG A 2 23.25 -99.84 -0.63
C ARG A 2 21.81 -99.67 -0.11
N ILE A 3 21.21 -98.48 -0.11
CA ILE A 3 20.65 -97.82 -1.31
C ILE A 3 20.52 -96.30 -1.09
N ARG A 4 20.93 -95.52 -2.10
CA ARG A 4 20.62 -94.09 -2.31
C ARG A 4 19.16 -93.98 -2.79
N VAL A 5 18.42 -92.99 -2.30
CA VAL A 5 17.32 -92.38 -3.06
C VAL A 5 17.41 -90.86 -2.96
N SER A 6 17.54 -90.25 -4.13
CA SER A 6 17.63 -88.82 -4.42
C SER A 6 16.24 -88.20 -4.55
N GLY A 7 15.94 -87.19 -3.74
CA GLY A 7 14.76 -86.33 -3.90
C GLY A 7 15.16 -84.96 -4.43
N ARG A 8 14.88 -84.67 -5.70
CA ARG A 8 14.94 -83.33 -6.29
C ARG A 8 13.59 -82.66 -6.04
N TRP A 9 13.55 -81.54 -5.33
CA TRP A 9 12.32 -80.75 -5.14
C TRP A 9 12.39 -79.50 -6.05
N PRO A 10 11.32 -79.19 -6.79
CA PRO A 10 11.34 -78.09 -7.75
C PRO A 10 11.20 -76.73 -7.04
N LEU A 11 11.90 -75.74 -7.59
CA LEU A 11 11.80 -74.32 -7.25
C LEU A 11 10.39 -73.81 -7.57
N ILE A 12 9.57 -73.59 -6.54
CA ILE A 12 8.30 -72.88 -6.67
C ILE A 12 8.62 -71.39 -6.55
N GLY A 13 8.59 -70.70 -7.69
CA GLY A 13 8.72 -69.24 -7.76
C GLY A 13 7.50 -68.57 -7.16
N TRP A 14 7.70 -67.77 -6.12
CA TRP A 14 6.67 -66.91 -5.54
C TRP A 14 6.59 -65.64 -6.38
N LEU A 15 5.65 -65.60 -7.33
CA LEU A 15 5.31 -64.37 -8.03
C LEU A 15 4.43 -63.51 -7.11
N SER A 16 5.04 -62.71 -6.25
CA SER A 16 4.31 -61.72 -5.44
C SER A 16 3.76 -60.64 -6.36
N LEU A 17 2.44 -60.69 -6.64
CA LEU A 17 1.68 -59.55 -7.14
C LEU A 17 1.69 -58.46 -6.07
N LEU A 18 2.59 -57.49 -6.21
CA LEU A 18 2.62 -56.29 -5.37
C LEU A 18 1.41 -55.42 -5.78
N PRO A 19 0.46 -55.11 -4.89
CA PRO A 19 -0.59 -54.17 -5.22
C PRO A 19 0.06 -52.79 -5.36
N LEU A 20 -0.06 -52.17 -6.54
CA LEU A 20 0.28 -50.78 -6.75
C LEU A 20 -0.76 -49.94 -5.98
N ALA A 21 -0.55 -49.77 -4.67
CA ALA A 21 -1.32 -48.85 -3.87
C ALA A 21 -1.04 -47.43 -4.37
N LEU A 22 -1.98 -46.89 -5.16
CA LEU A 22 -2.00 -45.49 -5.54
C LEU A 22 -2.24 -44.68 -4.28
N ALA A 23 -1.16 -44.28 -3.59
CA ALA A 23 -1.24 -43.36 -2.48
C ALA A 23 -1.79 -42.03 -3.02
N ALA A 24 -3.08 -41.76 -2.82
CA ALA A 24 -3.65 -40.45 -3.05
C ALA A 24 -2.88 -39.46 -2.16
N GLN A 25 -1.96 -38.69 -2.76
CA GLN A 25 -1.31 -37.60 -2.03
C GLN A 25 -2.41 -36.60 -1.66
N ALA A 26 -2.69 -36.50 -0.36
CA ALA A 26 -3.46 -35.40 0.17
C ALA A 26 -2.75 -34.11 -0.23
N ALA A 27 -3.36 -33.34 -1.12
CA ALA A 27 -2.88 -32.01 -1.46
C ALA A 27 -2.78 -31.21 -0.16
N GLY A 28 -1.56 -30.83 0.22
CA GLY A 28 -1.34 -29.96 1.38
C GLY A 28 -2.12 -28.65 1.23
N PRO A 29 -2.37 -27.92 2.33
CA PRO A 29 -3.08 -26.64 2.26
C PRO A 29 -2.38 -25.72 1.25
N VAL A 30 -3.07 -25.42 0.14
CA VAL A 30 -2.60 -24.45 -0.84
C VAL A 30 -2.53 -23.11 -0.10
N PRO A 31 -1.38 -22.41 -0.08
CA PRO A 31 -1.26 -21.14 0.61
C PRO A 31 -2.26 -20.16 -0.01
N ARG A 32 -3.31 -19.81 0.75
CA ARG A 32 -4.30 -18.83 0.31
C ARG A 32 -3.62 -17.47 0.26
N ALA A 33 -3.69 -16.81 -0.90
CA ALA A 33 -3.17 -15.46 -1.07
C ALA A 33 -3.75 -14.55 0.01
N ALA A 34 -2.88 -13.90 0.80
CA ALA A 34 -3.30 -12.98 1.84
C ALA A 34 -4.01 -11.78 1.22
N ALA A 35 -5.13 -11.36 1.84
CA ALA A 35 -5.96 -10.28 1.34
C ALA A 35 -5.17 -8.95 1.22
N PRO A 36 -5.50 -8.09 0.22
CA PRO A 36 -4.86 -6.79 0.09
C PRO A 36 -5.11 -5.87 1.30
N GLY A 37 -4.03 -5.33 1.87
CA GLY A 37 -4.05 -4.29 2.91
C GLY A 37 -3.67 -2.93 2.34
N ARG A 38 -3.75 -1.87 3.15
CA ARG A 38 -3.32 -0.52 2.77
C ARG A 38 -1.83 -0.30 3.07
N TYR A 39 -1.17 0.36 2.14
CA TYR A 39 0.25 0.70 2.23
C TYR A 39 0.48 2.16 1.84
N TRP A 40 1.49 2.76 2.45
CA TRP A 40 2.04 4.06 2.09
C TRP A 40 3.41 3.87 1.46
N VAL A 41 3.54 4.37 0.23
CA VAL A 41 4.72 4.25 -0.62
C VAL A 41 5.34 5.63 -0.78
N SER A 42 6.59 5.81 -0.35
CA SER A 42 7.36 7.04 -0.50
C SER A 42 8.38 6.92 -1.62
N PHE A 43 8.56 7.99 -2.39
CA PHE A 43 9.44 8.02 -3.56
C PHE A 43 10.68 8.89 -3.34
N ALA A 44 11.76 8.58 -4.06
CA ALA A 44 13.09 9.15 -3.83
C ALA A 44 13.20 10.61 -4.25
N ASP A 45 12.65 10.97 -5.40
CA ASP A 45 12.88 12.27 -6.02
C ASP A 45 11.70 12.70 -6.91
N LYS A 46 11.83 13.89 -7.48
CA LYS A 46 10.94 14.46 -8.50
C LYS A 46 11.74 15.01 -9.68
N ALA A 47 12.92 14.43 -9.97
CA ALA A 47 13.79 14.91 -11.03
C ALA A 47 13.12 14.72 -12.41
N GLY A 48 13.31 15.70 -13.31
CA GLY A 48 12.75 15.65 -14.66
C GLY A 48 11.24 15.83 -14.74
N VAL A 49 10.57 16.20 -13.64
CA VAL A 49 9.13 16.47 -13.64
C VAL A 49 8.84 17.86 -14.22
N ALA A 50 8.10 17.90 -15.32
CA ALA A 50 7.58 19.15 -15.87
C ALA A 50 6.42 19.67 -15.01
N PHE A 51 6.40 20.99 -14.76
CA PHE A 51 5.35 21.65 -14.02
C PHE A 51 5.15 23.08 -14.54
N ASP A 52 3.89 23.41 -14.88
CA ASP A 52 3.48 24.77 -15.23
C ASP A 52 2.69 25.39 -14.06
N PRO A 53 3.29 26.30 -13.27
CA PRO A 53 2.62 26.95 -12.16
C PRO A 53 1.48 27.86 -12.60
N ALA A 54 1.55 28.44 -13.81
CA ALA A 54 0.53 29.37 -14.29
C ALA A 54 -0.76 28.64 -14.70
N ALA A 55 -0.62 27.43 -15.23
CA ALA A 55 -1.76 26.55 -15.52
C ALA A 55 -2.30 25.83 -14.27
N TYR A 56 -1.45 25.54 -13.28
CA TYR A 56 -1.87 24.80 -12.08
C TYR A 56 -2.46 25.69 -10.97
N PHE A 57 -1.82 26.81 -10.65
CA PHE A 57 -2.28 27.68 -9.58
C PHE A 57 -3.33 28.66 -10.09
N SER A 58 -4.43 28.78 -9.34
CA SER A 58 -5.42 29.83 -9.60
C SER A 58 -4.79 31.23 -9.51
N PRO A 59 -5.35 32.23 -10.20
CA PRO A 59 -4.87 33.61 -10.10
C PRO A 59 -4.75 34.10 -8.65
N ALA A 60 -5.73 33.77 -7.79
CA ALA A 60 -5.68 34.09 -6.37
C ALA A 60 -4.53 33.38 -5.62
N ALA A 61 -4.20 32.13 -5.96
CA ALA A 61 -3.05 31.44 -5.37
C ALA A 61 -1.72 32.08 -5.79
N ARG A 62 -1.61 32.54 -7.04
CA ARG A 62 -0.43 33.25 -7.55
C ARG A 62 -0.26 34.63 -6.90
N ALA A 63 -1.34 35.41 -6.77
CA ALA A 63 -1.32 36.71 -6.10
C ALA A 63 -0.90 36.58 -4.63
N ARG A 64 -1.42 35.58 -3.91
CA ARG A 64 -1.02 35.29 -2.52
C ARG A 64 0.47 35.00 -2.39
N ARG A 65 1.01 34.17 -3.28
CA ARG A 65 2.46 33.87 -3.31
C ARG A 65 3.29 35.14 -3.52
N GLN A 66 2.91 35.97 -4.51
CA GLN A 66 3.59 37.24 -4.78
C GLN A 66 3.58 38.18 -3.58
N ARG A 67 2.44 38.35 -2.90
CA ARG A 67 2.34 39.17 -1.67
C ARG A 67 3.22 38.66 -0.54
N GLN A 68 3.41 37.34 -0.46
CA GLN A 68 4.25 36.69 0.54
C GLN A 68 5.73 36.59 0.13
N GLY A 69 6.11 37.11 -1.05
CA GLY A 69 7.47 36.99 -1.57
C GLY A 69 7.89 35.55 -1.90
N LEU A 70 6.92 34.64 -2.07
CA LEU A 70 7.18 33.25 -2.43
C LEU A 70 7.45 33.11 -3.93
N PRO A 71 8.30 32.15 -4.36
CA PRO A 71 8.50 31.89 -5.78
C PRO A 71 7.22 31.39 -6.44
N ALA A 72 7.22 31.33 -7.78
CA ALA A 72 6.09 30.84 -8.56
C ALA A 72 5.68 29.41 -8.14
N TYR A 73 6.65 28.58 -7.73
CA TYR A 73 6.46 27.25 -7.18
C TYR A 73 7.70 26.79 -6.42
N GLU A 74 7.53 25.75 -5.60
CA GLU A 74 8.57 25.06 -4.85
C GLU A 74 8.69 23.59 -5.27
N ALA A 75 9.78 22.92 -4.88
CA ALA A 75 9.98 21.50 -5.17
C ALA A 75 8.83 20.61 -4.65
N THR A 76 8.23 20.98 -3.50
CA THR A 76 7.11 20.24 -2.93
C THR A 76 5.80 20.45 -3.68
N ASP A 77 5.70 21.52 -4.47
CA ASP A 77 4.58 21.74 -5.37
C ASP A 77 4.63 20.77 -6.54
N LEU A 78 5.78 20.25 -6.95
CA LEU A 78 5.90 19.36 -8.12
C LEU A 78 5.07 18.06 -7.96
N PRO A 79 4.45 17.56 -9.05
CA PRO A 79 3.72 16.29 -8.99
C PRO A 79 4.66 15.12 -8.69
N VAL A 80 4.07 13.98 -8.29
CA VAL A 80 4.84 12.72 -8.23
C VAL A 80 5.15 12.28 -9.66
N ARG A 81 6.37 11.76 -9.85
CA ARG A 81 6.84 11.26 -11.14
C ARG A 81 5.87 10.24 -11.76
N PRO A 82 5.43 10.42 -13.03
CA PRO A 82 4.48 9.51 -13.68
C PRO A 82 4.99 8.08 -13.80
N ASP A 83 6.29 7.87 -14.00
CA ASP A 83 6.88 6.53 -14.11
C ASP A 83 6.82 5.76 -12.79
N TYR A 84 7.02 6.44 -11.65
CA TYR A 84 6.84 5.84 -10.32
C TYR A 84 5.39 5.41 -10.10
N LEU A 85 4.43 6.26 -10.46
CA LEU A 85 3.00 5.93 -10.37
C LEU A 85 2.61 4.78 -11.30
N GLY A 86 3.18 4.72 -12.51
CA GLY A 86 2.96 3.63 -13.45
C GLY A 86 3.42 2.28 -12.90
N ARG A 87 4.65 2.22 -12.36
CA ARG A 87 5.18 1.00 -11.72
C ARG A 87 4.39 0.59 -10.49
N LEU A 88 4.02 1.56 -9.65
CA LEU A 88 3.18 1.29 -8.49
C LEU A 88 1.83 0.72 -8.91
N ARG A 89 1.19 1.28 -9.95
CA ARG A 89 -0.11 0.80 -10.43
C ARG A 89 -0.02 -0.60 -11.03
N ALA A 90 1.08 -0.97 -11.66
CA ALA A 90 1.31 -2.33 -12.17
C ALA A 90 1.60 -3.35 -11.04
N GLY A 91 2.24 -2.92 -9.96
CA GLY A 91 2.68 -3.78 -8.84
C GLY A 91 1.72 -3.82 -7.64
N SER A 92 0.62 -3.09 -7.67
CA SER A 92 -0.37 -3.00 -6.59
C SER A 92 -1.77 -3.34 -7.10
N ASP A 93 -2.71 -3.54 -6.19
CA ASP A 93 -4.11 -3.73 -6.54
C ASP A 93 -4.72 -2.41 -7.02
N THR A 94 -4.63 -1.37 -6.19
CA THR A 94 -5.24 -0.06 -6.49
C THR A 94 -4.45 1.07 -5.83
N ILE A 95 -4.21 2.17 -6.53
CA ILE A 95 -3.74 3.43 -5.92
C ILE A 95 -4.95 4.21 -5.41
N THR A 96 -4.98 4.53 -4.12
CA THR A 96 -6.10 5.22 -3.46
C THR A 96 -5.86 6.73 -3.28
N LEU A 97 -4.60 7.17 -3.24
CA LEU A 97 -4.23 8.57 -3.07
C LEU A 97 -2.82 8.82 -3.62
N VAL A 98 -2.59 10.01 -4.18
CA VAL A 98 -1.25 10.51 -4.50
C VAL A 98 -1.02 11.83 -3.75
N SER A 99 0.07 11.93 -3.00
CA SER A 99 0.48 13.14 -2.29
C SER A 99 1.68 13.78 -2.96
N ARG A 100 1.48 14.98 -3.52
CA ARG A 100 2.57 15.80 -4.08
C ARG A 100 3.57 16.17 -2.99
N TRP A 101 3.05 16.67 -1.87
CA TRP A 101 3.83 17.26 -0.78
C TRP A 101 4.76 16.25 -0.10
N PHE A 102 4.26 15.04 0.18
CA PHE A 102 5.09 13.96 0.76
C PHE A 102 5.88 13.14 -0.28
N ASN A 103 5.75 13.48 -1.56
CA ASN A 103 6.24 12.67 -2.67
C ASN A 103 5.91 11.18 -2.50
N ALA A 104 4.63 10.87 -2.34
CA ALA A 104 4.16 9.56 -1.91
C ALA A 104 2.80 9.18 -2.49
N ALA A 105 2.44 7.91 -2.38
CA ALA A 105 1.12 7.40 -2.73
C ALA A 105 0.64 6.38 -1.70
N ALA A 106 -0.68 6.34 -1.48
CA ALA A 106 -1.33 5.27 -0.76
C ALA A 106 -1.92 4.26 -1.75
N CYS A 107 -1.77 2.97 -1.49
CA CYS A 107 -2.30 1.90 -2.34
C CYS A 107 -2.84 0.71 -1.53
N ARG A 108 -3.67 -0.11 -2.16
CA ARG A 108 -3.98 -1.47 -1.72
C ARG A 108 -3.01 -2.45 -2.38
N ALA A 109 -2.48 -3.38 -1.60
CA ALA A 109 -1.58 -4.43 -2.07
C ALA A 109 -1.61 -5.64 -1.14
N THR A 110 -1.39 -6.84 -1.66
CA THR A 110 -1.10 -8.02 -0.82
C THR A 110 0.27 -7.86 -0.14
N PRO A 111 0.56 -8.59 0.95
CA PRO A 111 1.89 -8.59 1.56
C PRO A 111 3.02 -8.94 0.58
N ALA A 112 2.78 -9.88 -0.34
CA ALA A 112 3.74 -10.24 -1.38
C ALA A 112 3.98 -9.11 -2.39
N GLN A 113 2.91 -8.45 -2.84
CA GLN A 113 3.01 -7.25 -3.67
C GLN A 113 3.78 -6.14 -2.95
N ALA A 114 3.49 -5.89 -1.66
CA ALA A 114 4.20 -4.87 -0.88
C ALA A 114 5.70 -5.15 -0.76
N VAL A 115 6.12 -6.41 -0.67
CA VAL A 115 7.54 -6.80 -0.74
C VAL A 115 8.13 -6.49 -2.11
N ALA A 116 7.44 -6.82 -3.19
CA ALA A 116 7.90 -6.52 -4.55
C ALA A 116 7.99 -4.99 -4.81
N LEU A 117 7.02 -4.21 -4.32
CA LEU A 117 7.01 -2.74 -4.45
C LEU A 117 8.25 -2.09 -3.83
N ARG A 118 8.80 -2.66 -2.74
CA ARG A 118 10.04 -2.16 -2.11
C ARG A 118 11.26 -2.25 -3.02
N GLN A 119 11.23 -3.13 -4.01
CA GLN A 119 12.34 -3.34 -4.95
C GLN A 119 12.22 -2.47 -6.21
N LEU A 120 11.13 -1.71 -6.36
CA LEU A 120 10.96 -0.86 -7.54
C LEU A 120 11.96 0.31 -7.50
N PRO A 121 12.61 0.63 -8.64
CA PRO A 121 13.52 1.77 -8.68
C PRO A 121 12.78 3.07 -8.35
N GLY A 122 13.35 3.86 -7.45
CA GLY A 122 12.78 5.13 -6.98
C GLY A 122 11.81 5.00 -5.80
N VAL A 123 11.47 3.78 -5.34
CA VAL A 123 10.74 3.58 -4.09
C VAL A 123 11.72 3.59 -2.93
N VAL A 124 11.49 4.49 -1.96
CA VAL A 124 12.31 4.61 -0.74
C VAL A 124 11.76 3.72 0.36
N ARG A 125 10.44 3.69 0.50
CA ARG A 125 9.80 3.02 1.64
C ARG A 125 8.40 2.58 1.30
N VAL A 126 8.05 1.38 1.75
CA VAL A 126 6.69 0.83 1.73
C VAL A 126 6.33 0.40 3.15
N VAL A 127 5.48 1.19 3.82
CA VAL A 127 4.98 0.88 5.16
C VAL A 127 3.51 0.46 5.11
N PRO A 128 3.09 -0.54 5.91
CA PRO A 128 1.68 -0.77 6.16
C PRO A 128 1.06 0.51 6.72
N TRP A 129 -0.06 0.92 6.15
CA TRP A 129 -0.85 2.03 6.68
C TRP A 129 -2.09 1.44 7.35
N PRO A 130 -2.26 1.60 8.68
CA PRO A 130 -3.34 0.95 9.38
C PRO A 130 -4.69 1.41 8.81
N GLU A 131 -5.53 0.45 8.43
CA GLU A 131 -6.96 0.66 8.51
C GLU A 131 -7.28 0.62 10.00
N THR A 132 -7.37 1.79 10.64
CA THR A 132 -8.09 1.84 11.90
C THR A 132 -9.51 1.40 11.57
N ALA A 133 -9.82 0.14 11.85
CA ALA A 133 -11.21 -0.25 12.05
C ALA A 133 -11.72 0.76 13.07
N ALA A 134 -12.68 1.61 12.67
CA ALA A 134 -13.25 2.55 13.61
C ALA A 134 -13.65 1.72 14.83
N PRO A 135 -13.15 2.03 16.05
CA PRO A 135 -13.60 1.29 17.21
C PRO A 135 -15.12 1.40 17.21
N ALA A 136 -15.85 0.30 17.46
CA ALA A 136 -17.31 0.32 17.44
C ALA A 136 -17.88 1.47 18.31
N ALA A 137 -17.13 1.91 19.31
CA ALA A 137 -17.38 3.10 20.13
C ALA A 137 -17.41 4.45 19.37
N LEU A 138 -16.66 4.63 18.29
CA LEU A 138 -16.71 5.84 17.45
C LEU A 138 -17.95 5.84 16.54
N ALA A 139 -18.42 4.67 16.12
CA ALA A 139 -19.68 4.49 15.41
C ALA A 139 -20.89 4.66 16.35
N ALA A 140 -20.73 4.29 17.61
CA ALA A 140 -21.68 4.53 18.69
C ALA A 140 -21.45 5.88 19.40
N ARG A 141 -20.98 6.92 18.70
CA ARG A 141 -21.03 8.28 19.26
C ARG A 141 -22.49 8.56 19.59
N PRO A 142 -22.87 8.73 20.87
CA PRO A 142 -24.14 9.34 21.17
C PRO A 142 -24.14 10.68 20.43
N THR A 143 -25.29 11.10 19.92
CA THR A 143 -25.58 12.51 19.60
C THR A 143 -25.45 13.33 20.89
N ALA A 144 -24.23 13.42 21.42
CA ALA A 144 -23.91 14.32 22.50
C ALA A 144 -24.18 15.70 21.94
N ALA A 145 -25.14 16.39 22.55
CA ALA A 145 -25.39 17.79 22.31
C ALA A 145 -24.04 18.51 22.24
N THR A 146 -23.87 19.34 21.20
CA THR A 146 -22.71 20.19 21.01
C THR A 146 -22.30 20.74 22.37
N PRO A 147 -21.12 20.38 22.92
CA PRO A 147 -20.69 20.97 24.17
C PRO A 147 -20.74 22.49 23.98
N PRO A 148 -21.23 23.27 24.96
CA PRO A 148 -21.21 24.72 24.84
C PRO A 148 -19.78 25.12 24.48
N LEU A 149 -19.64 26.06 23.56
CA LEU A 149 -18.37 26.60 23.06
C LEU A 149 -17.61 27.26 24.22
N GLY A 150 -17.11 26.46 25.16
CA GLY A 150 -16.28 26.86 26.27
C GLY A 150 -14.86 26.95 25.76
N ARG A 151 -14.36 28.19 25.68
CA ARG A 151 -13.02 28.64 25.29
C ARG A 151 -11.99 27.53 25.03
N ARG A 152 -12.06 26.94 23.84
CA ARG A 152 -10.89 26.38 23.17
C ARG A 152 -10.44 27.43 22.17
N ASN A 153 -9.42 28.21 22.54
CA ASN A 153 -8.76 29.23 21.71
C ASN A 153 -9.74 30.08 20.88
N GLU A 154 -10.35 31.08 21.50
CA GLU A 154 -11.03 32.15 20.75
C GLU A 154 -10.00 32.80 19.83
N VAL A 155 -10.07 32.50 18.53
CA VAL A 155 -9.29 33.20 17.51
C VAL A 155 -9.67 34.68 17.64
N SER A 156 -8.68 35.55 17.89
CA SER A 156 -8.99 36.95 18.16
C SER A 156 -9.57 37.61 16.89
N ALA A 157 -10.35 38.68 17.06
CA ALA A 157 -10.82 39.47 15.93
C ALA A 157 -9.65 39.94 15.04
N ASN A 158 -8.50 40.23 15.64
CA ASN A 158 -7.29 40.60 14.92
C ASN A 158 -6.72 39.43 14.08
N ASP A 159 -6.71 38.21 14.63
CA ASP A 159 -6.28 37.02 13.88
C ASP A 159 -7.20 36.74 12.69
N TYR A 160 -8.50 36.95 12.86
CA TYR A 160 -9.47 36.86 11.75
C TYR A 160 -9.21 37.92 10.68
N LEU A 161 -8.92 39.16 11.07
CA LEU A 161 -8.61 40.24 10.13
C LEU A 161 -7.30 39.98 9.38
N LEU A 162 -6.25 39.52 10.07
CA LEU A 162 -4.98 39.12 9.46
C LEU A 162 -5.18 37.95 8.47
N ALA A 163 -5.95 36.93 8.85
CA ALA A 163 -6.28 35.82 7.95
C ALA A 163 -7.07 36.31 6.72
N ARG A 164 -8.02 37.23 6.90
CA ARG A 164 -8.76 37.84 5.78
C ARG A 164 -7.84 38.64 4.86
N GLN A 165 -6.92 39.43 5.41
CA GLN A 165 -5.94 40.18 4.61
C GLN A 165 -5.06 39.23 3.77
N GLN A 166 -4.72 38.06 4.30
CA GLN A 166 -3.98 37.04 3.55
C GLN A 166 -4.80 36.42 2.40
N THR A 167 -6.12 36.26 2.57
CA THR A 167 -7.00 35.65 1.57
C THR A 167 -7.71 36.62 0.63
N ALA A 168 -7.73 37.91 0.96
CA ALA A 168 -8.35 38.95 0.12
C ALA A 168 -7.69 38.94 -1.26
N VAL A 169 -8.51 38.91 -2.32
CA VAL A 169 -8.06 38.90 -3.71
C VAL A 169 -7.57 40.29 -4.08
#